data_AF-A0A842L9Y7-F1
#
_entry.id   AF-A0A842L9Y7-F1
#
_cell.length_a   1.000
_cell.length_b   1.000
_cell.length_c   1.000
_cell.angle_alpha   90.00
_cell.angle_beta   90.00
_cell.angle_gamma   90.00
#
_symmetry.space_group_name_H-M   'P 1'
#
loop_
_entity.id
_entity.type
_entity.pdbx_description
1 polymer ?
#
loop_
_entity_poly.entity_id
_entity_poly.type
_entity_poly.pdbx_seq_one_letter_code
_entity_poly.pdbx_strand_id
1 'polypeptide(L)'
;TIKSDVLRKLEDVNVGITGANAVAAYDGSIVMVHNEGNIGLLSLKDTHIVVFGIDKLVSTLEDAISVAKLETVYATGSRVPSYIGVVSGPSKTADIQKILLKNMYGASRVVAIALDNGRRKAPPECLWCIGCGTCITSCPIYNVVGYDFGYKGYLGGRGVAFTNFIEGERASFDAGIYMCTLCSRCTTKCPLEVPIADIIEEVRCKVQRAGYKLDAHENIKRNIKETGTPFR
;
A
#
# COMPACT_ATOMS: atom_id res chain seq x y z
N THR A 1 -1.13 31.26 13.55
CA THR A 1 -1.16 29.88 14.10
C THR A 1 -0.52 28.97 13.08
N ILE A 2 -0.06 27.78 13.49
CA ILE A 2 0.54 26.80 12.56
C ILE A 2 -0.39 26.54 11.36
N LYS A 3 -1.70 26.46 11.58
CA LYS A 3 -2.71 26.35 10.52
C LYS A 3 -2.62 27.47 9.49
N SER A 4 -2.57 28.73 9.92
CA SER A 4 -2.47 29.87 9.01
C SER A 4 -1.17 29.86 8.21
N ASP A 5 -0.06 29.44 8.82
CA ASP A 5 1.24 29.40 8.14
C ASP A 5 1.29 28.28 7.08
N VAL A 6 0.67 27.12 7.35
CA VAL A 6 0.51 26.04 6.37
C VAL A 6 -0.38 26.48 5.21
N LEU A 7 -1.53 27.11 5.48
CA LEU A 7 -2.44 27.58 4.43
C LEU A 7 -1.78 28.63 3.54
N ARG A 8 -1.05 29.58 4.12
CA ARG A 8 -0.28 30.58 3.36
C ARG A 8 0.76 29.93 2.45
N LYS A 9 1.54 28.97 2.97
CA LYS A 9 2.52 28.23 2.15
C LYS A 9 1.85 27.42 1.03
N LEU A 10 0.65 26.91 1.25
CA LEU A 10 -0.09 26.19 0.22
C LEU A 10 -0.55 27.11 -0.90
N GLU A 11 -0.85 28.39 -0.65
CA GLU A 11 -1.26 29.35 -1.69
C GLU A 11 -0.16 29.50 -2.76
N ASP A 12 1.11 29.50 -2.36
CA ASP A 12 2.26 29.65 -3.27
C ASP A 12 2.61 28.35 -4.05
N VAL A 13 1.89 27.25 -3.82
CA VAL A 13 2.16 25.94 -4.43
C VAL A 13 1.22 25.68 -5.62
N ASN A 14 1.81 25.41 -6.79
CA ASN A 14 1.09 25.13 -8.04
C ASN A 14 1.03 23.64 -8.42
N VAL A 15 1.74 22.78 -7.66
CA VAL A 15 1.80 21.33 -7.93
C VAL A 15 1.40 20.55 -6.69
N GLY A 16 0.36 19.72 -6.83
CA GLY A 16 -0.05 18.77 -5.80
C GLY A 16 0.37 17.36 -6.17
N ILE A 17 0.99 16.64 -5.23
CA ILE A 17 1.36 15.23 -5.39
C ILE A 17 0.53 14.40 -4.43
N THR A 18 -0.16 13.37 -4.93
CA THR A 18 -0.99 12.47 -4.11
C THR A 18 -0.77 11.01 -4.48
N GLY A 19 -1.24 10.10 -3.62
CA GLY A 19 -1.43 8.69 -3.93
C GLY A 19 -2.82 8.40 -4.49
N ALA A 20 -3.13 7.11 -4.65
CA ALA A 20 -4.46 6.61 -4.96
C ALA A 20 -4.77 5.36 -4.11
N ASN A 21 -6.03 5.20 -3.71
CA ASN A 21 -6.52 4.01 -3.04
C ASN A 21 -6.88 2.92 -4.06
N ALA A 22 -7.50 3.33 -5.18
CA ALA A 22 -7.80 2.48 -6.33
C ALA A 22 -7.82 3.31 -7.62
N VAL A 23 -7.56 2.68 -8.76
CA VAL A 23 -7.60 3.31 -10.08
C VAL A 23 -8.37 2.41 -11.05
N ALA A 24 -9.49 2.91 -11.55
CA ALA A 24 -10.34 2.23 -12.52
C ALA A 24 -9.72 2.33 -13.92
N ALA A 25 -9.31 1.20 -14.48
CA ALA A 25 -8.60 1.12 -15.75
C ALA A 25 -9.48 1.48 -16.95
N TYR A 26 -10.75 1.02 -16.97
CA TYR A 26 -11.65 1.32 -18.08
C TYR A 26 -12.12 2.78 -18.09
N ASP A 27 -12.43 3.33 -16.92
CA ASP A 27 -12.94 4.70 -16.77
C ASP A 27 -11.83 5.76 -16.76
N GLY A 28 -10.55 5.35 -16.65
CA GLY A 28 -9.44 6.28 -16.46
C GLY A 28 -9.59 7.13 -15.20
N SER A 29 -10.20 6.56 -14.15
CA SER A 29 -10.64 7.30 -12.96
C SER A 29 -9.85 6.91 -11.72
N ILE A 30 -9.36 7.90 -11.00
CA ILE A 30 -8.55 7.74 -9.79
C ILE A 30 -9.44 7.98 -8.59
N VAL A 31 -9.47 7.02 -7.65
CA VAL A 31 -10.22 7.10 -6.40
C VAL A 31 -9.25 7.31 -5.24
N MET A 32 -9.50 8.39 -4.50
CA MET A 32 -8.74 8.76 -3.31
C MET A 32 -9.69 8.84 -2.11
N VAL A 33 -9.24 8.30 -0.98
CA VAL A 33 -9.93 8.38 0.30
C VAL A 33 -9.14 9.30 1.22
N HIS A 34 -9.83 10.22 1.91
CA HIS A 34 -9.20 11.06 2.92
C HIS A 34 -10.18 11.41 4.05
N ASN A 35 -9.64 11.73 5.22
CA ASN A 35 -10.44 11.99 6.41
C ASN A 35 -10.51 13.49 6.74
N GLU A 36 -9.47 14.27 6.41
CA GLU A 36 -9.34 15.67 6.85
C GLU A 36 -9.50 16.71 5.72
N GLY A 37 -9.85 16.27 4.50
CA GLY A 37 -10.02 17.18 3.35
C GLY A 37 -8.70 17.69 2.72
N ASN A 38 -7.56 17.36 3.33
CA ASN A 38 -6.23 17.79 2.93
C ASN A 38 -5.81 17.34 1.52
N ILE A 39 -6.17 16.12 1.11
CA ILE A 39 -5.87 15.63 -0.25
C ILE A 39 -6.59 16.50 -1.29
N GLY A 40 -7.82 16.96 -1.01
CA GLY A 40 -8.55 17.89 -1.87
C GLY A 40 -7.80 19.20 -2.13
N LEU A 41 -7.14 19.76 -1.11
CA LEU A 41 -6.35 20.98 -1.27
C LEU A 41 -5.14 20.80 -2.22
N LEU A 42 -4.63 19.58 -2.34
CA LEU A 42 -3.52 19.24 -3.24
C LEU A 42 -4.03 18.84 -4.64
N SER A 43 -5.13 18.11 -4.76
CA SER A 43 -5.66 17.69 -6.05
C SER A 43 -6.23 18.86 -6.87
N LEU A 44 -6.56 19.98 -6.22
CA LEU A 44 -7.05 21.20 -6.87
C LEU A 44 -5.94 22.13 -7.38
N LYS A 45 -4.66 21.80 -7.16
CA LYS A 45 -3.53 22.59 -7.68
C LYS A 45 -3.45 22.52 -9.21
N ASP A 46 -2.87 23.54 -9.84
CA ASP A 46 -2.80 23.67 -11.31
C ASP A 46 -2.33 22.39 -11.99
N THR A 47 -1.31 21.75 -11.42
CA THR A 47 -0.88 20.39 -11.80
C THR A 47 -1.10 19.41 -10.66
N HIS A 48 -1.85 18.35 -10.92
CA HIS A 48 -2.04 17.24 -10.00
C HIS A 48 -1.29 16.01 -10.49
N ILE A 49 -0.30 15.55 -9.73
CA ILE A 49 0.47 14.34 -9.99
C ILE A 49 -0.03 13.25 -9.05
N VAL A 50 -0.51 12.15 -9.61
CA VAL A 50 -0.94 10.97 -8.86
C VAL A 50 0.05 9.85 -9.08
N VAL A 51 0.65 9.35 -7.99
CA VAL A 51 1.61 8.26 -8.02
C VAL A 51 1.00 7.05 -7.33
N PHE A 52 0.88 5.92 -8.02
CA PHE A 52 0.29 4.71 -7.46
C PHE A 52 0.99 3.46 -7.98
N GLY A 53 0.96 2.38 -7.19
CA GLY A 53 1.46 1.08 -7.63
C GLY A 53 0.51 0.40 -8.61
N ILE A 54 1.02 -0.45 -9.48
CA ILE A 54 0.18 -1.24 -10.41
C ILE A 54 -0.82 -2.16 -9.68
N ASP A 55 -0.56 -2.47 -8.40
CA ASP A 55 -1.46 -3.17 -7.48
C ASP A 55 -2.75 -2.40 -7.15
N LYS A 56 -2.84 -1.12 -7.49
CA LYS A 56 -4.03 -0.30 -7.27
C LYS A 56 -5.02 -0.31 -8.44
N LEU A 57 -4.69 -0.97 -9.54
CA LEU A 57 -5.56 -1.03 -10.71
C LEU A 57 -6.72 -2.00 -10.49
N VAL A 58 -7.92 -1.54 -10.81
CA VAL A 58 -9.16 -2.32 -10.86
C VAL A 58 -9.87 -2.09 -12.19
N SER A 59 -10.89 -2.88 -12.50
CA SER A 59 -11.55 -2.81 -13.81
C SER A 59 -12.34 -1.51 -13.96
N THR A 60 -13.36 -1.32 -13.12
CA THR A 60 -14.31 -0.21 -13.25
C THR A 60 -14.32 0.72 -12.04
N LEU A 61 -14.98 1.87 -12.19
CA LEU A 61 -15.19 2.82 -11.10
C LEU A 61 -15.99 2.21 -9.94
N GLU A 62 -16.96 1.34 -10.22
CA GLU A 62 -17.72 0.62 -9.20
C GLU A 62 -16.82 -0.29 -8.36
N ASP A 63 -15.87 -1.00 -9.01
CA ASP A 63 -14.87 -1.80 -8.30
C ASP A 63 -13.98 -0.92 -7.42
N ALA A 64 -13.56 0.24 -7.94
CA ALA A 64 -12.72 1.18 -7.19
C ALA A 64 -13.43 1.76 -5.96
N ILE A 65 -14.72 2.07 -6.08
CA ILE A 65 -15.56 2.50 -4.96
C ILE A 65 -15.76 1.35 -3.96
N SER A 66 -15.91 0.12 -4.45
CA SER A 66 -16.04 -1.07 -3.59
C SER A 66 -14.77 -1.33 -2.80
N VAL A 67 -13.60 -1.19 -3.42
CA VAL A 67 -12.29 -1.22 -2.75
C VAL A 67 -12.21 -0.15 -1.67
N ALA A 68 -12.56 1.11 -1.97
CA ALA A 68 -12.52 2.20 -1.01
C ALA A 68 -13.42 1.95 0.21
N LYS A 69 -14.63 1.39 -0.01
CA LYS A 69 -15.56 1.02 1.07
C LYS A 69 -14.99 -0.12 1.92
N LEU A 70 -14.51 -1.17 1.28
CA LEU A 70 -13.95 -2.34 1.97
C LEU A 70 -12.71 -1.95 2.78
N GLU A 71 -11.82 -1.14 2.18
CA GLU A 71 -10.66 -0.58 2.86
C GLU A 71 -11.07 0.18 4.12
N THR A 72 -12.08 1.05 4.03
CA THR A 72 -12.55 1.85 5.17
C THR A 72 -13.11 0.97 6.28
N VAL A 73 -13.96 0.00 5.96
CA VAL A 73 -14.56 -0.91 6.96
C VAL A 73 -13.50 -1.64 7.75
N TYR A 74 -12.46 -2.14 7.06
CA TYR A 74 -11.41 -2.92 7.70
C TYR A 74 -10.33 -2.06 8.37
N ALA A 75 -10.09 -0.84 7.89
CA ALA A 75 -9.10 0.07 8.46
C ALA A 75 -9.61 0.83 9.69
N THR A 76 -10.84 1.36 9.64
CA THR A 76 -11.38 2.26 10.68
C THR A 76 -12.62 1.72 11.39
N GLY A 77 -13.22 0.63 10.90
CA GLY A 77 -14.51 0.13 11.39
C GLY A 77 -15.72 0.95 10.91
N SER A 78 -15.50 2.02 10.14
CA SER A 78 -16.58 2.85 9.60
C SER A 78 -17.16 2.27 8.31
N ARG A 79 -18.47 2.45 8.10
CA ARG A 79 -19.15 1.93 6.89
C ARG A 79 -18.82 2.71 5.61
N VAL A 80 -18.46 3.98 5.76
CA VAL A 80 -18.12 4.89 4.67
C VAL A 80 -16.97 5.80 5.09
N PRO A 81 -16.06 6.17 4.16
CA PRO A 81 -15.04 7.16 4.45
C PRO A 81 -15.64 8.56 4.60
N SER A 82 -14.90 9.46 5.26
CA SER A 82 -15.35 10.86 5.41
C SER A 82 -15.41 11.58 4.07
N TYR A 83 -14.46 11.32 3.17
CA TYR A 83 -14.43 11.88 1.83
C TYR A 83 -13.92 10.86 0.81
N ILE A 84 -14.56 10.87 -0.37
CA ILE A 84 -14.09 10.17 -1.56
C ILE A 84 -13.89 11.22 -2.66
N GLY A 85 -12.65 11.33 -3.12
CA GLY A 85 -12.30 12.13 -4.29
C GLY A 85 -12.19 11.24 -5.52
N VAL A 86 -12.86 11.61 -6.60
CA VAL A 86 -12.73 10.94 -7.91
C VAL A 86 -12.18 11.93 -8.92
N VAL A 87 -11.05 11.58 -9.54
CA VAL A 87 -10.42 12.38 -10.59
C VAL A 87 -10.33 11.56 -11.87
N SER A 88 -11.09 11.97 -12.88
CA SER A 88 -11.13 11.31 -14.21
C SER A 88 -10.42 12.14 -15.30
N GLY A 89 -9.68 13.17 -14.89
CA GLY A 89 -8.92 14.04 -15.79
C GLY A 89 -8.91 15.51 -15.35
N PRO A 90 -8.38 16.41 -16.20
CA PRO A 90 -8.33 17.84 -15.93
C PRO A 90 -9.72 18.46 -15.71
N SER A 91 -9.76 19.53 -14.91
CA SER A 91 -10.99 20.25 -14.59
C SER A 91 -11.64 20.81 -15.85
N LYS A 92 -12.92 20.50 -16.01
CA LYS A 92 -13.78 20.99 -17.08
C LYS A 92 -15.22 21.10 -16.60
N THR A 93 -15.96 22.08 -17.09
CA THR A 93 -17.41 22.21 -16.87
C THR A 93 -18.11 22.54 -18.18
N ALA A 94 -19.33 22.06 -18.34
CA ALA A 94 -20.23 22.51 -19.41
C ALA A 94 -21.49 23.18 -18.84
N ASP A 95 -21.50 23.52 -17.56
CA ASP A 95 -22.68 24.09 -16.89
C ASP A 95 -22.94 25.55 -17.30
N ILE A 96 -21.88 26.26 -17.73
CA ILE A 96 -21.99 27.63 -18.23
C ILE A 96 -22.40 27.58 -19.70
N GLN A 97 -23.69 27.85 -19.95
CA GLN A 97 -24.27 27.96 -21.30
C GLN A 97 -24.04 26.73 -22.21
N LYS A 98 -23.80 25.54 -21.63
CA LYS A 98 -23.44 24.31 -22.38
C LYS A 98 -22.13 24.41 -23.17
N ILE A 99 -21.29 25.40 -22.85
CA ILE A 99 -19.96 25.57 -23.43
C ILE A 99 -18.97 24.86 -22.52
N LEU A 100 -18.13 24.00 -23.11
CA LEU A 100 -17.09 23.30 -22.36
C LEU A 100 -15.96 24.28 -22.00
N LEU A 101 -15.93 24.72 -20.75
CA LEU A 101 -14.86 25.50 -20.17
C LEU A 101 -13.87 24.57 -19.48
N LYS A 102 -12.57 24.78 -19.73
CA LYS A 102 -11.48 24.04 -19.08
C LYS A 102 -10.84 24.89 -17.99
N ASN A 103 -10.17 24.23 -17.02
CA ASN A 103 -9.35 24.87 -15.99
C ASN A 103 -10.13 25.81 -15.06
N MET A 104 -11.33 25.39 -14.61
CA MET A 104 -12.21 26.28 -13.85
C MET A 104 -12.05 26.13 -12.33
N TYR A 105 -12.30 24.94 -11.79
CA TYR A 105 -12.34 24.71 -10.33
C TYR A 105 -11.28 23.76 -9.79
N GLY A 106 -10.46 23.14 -10.65
CA GLY A 106 -9.44 22.18 -10.23
C GLY A 106 -8.30 22.08 -11.24
N ALA A 107 -7.48 21.04 -11.10
CA ALA A 107 -6.24 20.90 -11.84
C ALA A 107 -6.42 21.07 -13.36
N SER A 108 -5.63 21.97 -13.93
CA SER A 108 -5.53 22.18 -15.39
C SER A 108 -4.82 21.04 -16.11
N ARG A 109 -3.99 20.30 -15.35
CA ARG A 109 -3.21 19.16 -15.83
C ARG A 109 -3.21 18.07 -14.77
N VAL A 110 -3.53 16.84 -15.18
CA VAL A 110 -3.46 15.65 -14.33
C VAL A 110 -2.44 14.70 -14.93
N VAL A 111 -1.50 14.21 -14.11
CA VAL A 111 -0.46 13.25 -14.49
C VAL A 111 -0.61 12.01 -13.63
N ALA A 112 -0.81 10.86 -14.25
CA ALA A 112 -0.88 9.57 -13.57
C ALA A 112 0.42 8.79 -13.79
N ILE A 113 1.06 8.35 -12.70
CA ILE A 113 2.30 7.56 -12.72
C ILE A 113 2.02 6.20 -12.06
N ALA A 114 1.88 5.17 -12.91
CA ALA A 114 1.75 3.79 -12.47
C ALA A 114 3.13 3.16 -12.25
N LEU A 115 3.42 2.75 -11.01
CA LEU A 115 4.70 2.21 -10.59
C LEU A 115 4.66 0.68 -10.48
N ASP A 116 5.51 0.01 -11.24
CA ASP A 116 5.85 -1.39 -11.00
C ASP A 116 6.82 -1.47 -9.81
N ASN A 117 8.03 -0.93 -9.97
CA ASN A 117 9.08 -0.95 -8.94
C ASN A 117 9.30 -2.34 -8.33
N GLY A 118 9.27 -3.39 -9.15
CA GLY A 118 9.44 -4.78 -8.70
C GLY A 118 8.16 -5.52 -8.32
N ARG A 119 6.99 -4.87 -8.32
CA ARG A 119 5.68 -5.48 -8.05
C ARG A 119 5.39 -6.70 -8.92
N ARG A 120 5.72 -6.66 -10.21
CA ARG A 120 5.50 -7.79 -11.14
C ARG A 120 6.33 -9.03 -10.80
N LYS A 121 7.35 -8.91 -9.94
CA LYS A 121 8.14 -10.06 -9.45
C LYS A 121 7.47 -10.76 -8.26
N ALA A 122 6.51 -10.11 -7.61
CA ALA A 122 5.76 -10.69 -6.51
C ALA A 122 4.74 -11.71 -7.03
N PRO A 123 4.37 -12.71 -6.23
CA PRO A 123 3.21 -13.54 -6.50
C PRO A 123 1.98 -12.66 -6.78
N PRO A 124 1.14 -12.99 -7.78
CA PRO A 124 -0.03 -12.17 -8.14
C PRO A 124 -0.93 -11.83 -6.94
N GLU A 125 -1.08 -12.77 -6.01
CA GLU A 125 -1.89 -12.65 -4.80
C GLU A 125 -1.40 -11.54 -3.88
N CYS A 126 -0.08 -11.28 -3.88
CA CYS A 126 0.51 -10.19 -3.09
C CYS A 126 0.01 -8.81 -3.57
N LEU A 127 -0.36 -8.70 -4.85
CA LEU A 127 -0.85 -7.47 -5.47
C LEU A 127 -2.34 -7.23 -5.24
N TRP A 128 -3.07 -8.17 -4.63
CA TRP A 128 -4.49 -7.94 -4.28
C TRP A 128 -4.64 -6.95 -3.11
N CYS A 129 -3.56 -6.65 -2.37
CA CYS A 129 -3.62 -5.83 -1.17
C CYS A 129 -4.22 -4.43 -1.40
N ILE A 130 -5.37 -4.15 -0.77
CA ILE A 130 -6.00 -2.83 -0.80
C ILE A 130 -5.42 -1.84 0.21
N GLY A 131 -4.55 -2.27 1.14
CA GLY A 131 -3.93 -1.39 2.12
C GLY A 131 -4.75 -1.15 3.40
N CYS A 132 -5.77 -1.97 3.68
CA CYS A 132 -6.66 -1.79 4.84
C CYS A 132 -6.02 -2.01 6.22
N GLY A 133 -4.82 -2.59 6.30
CA GLY A 133 -4.08 -2.72 7.57
C GLY A 133 -4.54 -3.84 8.50
N THR A 134 -5.60 -4.61 8.19
CA THR A 134 -6.09 -5.72 9.05
C THR A 134 -5.01 -6.74 9.41
N CYS A 135 -4.11 -7.04 8.47
CA CYS A 135 -3.02 -7.98 8.70
C CYS A 135 -2.00 -7.49 9.74
N ILE A 136 -1.89 -6.17 9.92
CA ILE A 136 -1.01 -5.53 10.88
C ILE A 136 -1.68 -5.54 12.25
N THR A 137 -2.93 -5.07 12.34
CA THR A 137 -3.68 -4.97 13.60
C THR A 137 -3.93 -6.33 14.25
N SER A 138 -4.10 -7.39 13.44
CA SER A 138 -4.26 -8.77 13.92
C SER A 138 -2.94 -9.49 14.23
N CYS A 139 -1.79 -8.91 13.88
CA CYS A 139 -0.49 -9.55 14.04
C CYS A 139 0.00 -9.46 15.49
N PRO A 140 0.24 -10.60 16.18
CA PRO A 140 0.74 -10.56 17.55
C PRO A 140 2.15 -9.96 17.64
N ILE A 141 2.97 -10.15 16.62
CA ILE A 141 4.35 -9.65 16.58
C ILE A 141 4.36 -8.14 16.39
N TYR A 142 3.64 -7.62 15.39
CA TYR A 142 3.59 -6.18 15.13
C TYR A 142 3.05 -5.41 16.34
N ASN A 143 2.09 -5.96 17.09
CA ASN A 143 1.58 -5.33 18.31
C ASN A 143 2.60 -5.22 19.44
N VAL A 144 3.73 -5.94 19.38
CA VAL A 144 4.81 -5.89 20.37
C VAL A 144 5.99 -5.07 19.87
N VAL A 145 6.45 -5.31 18.63
CA VAL A 145 7.68 -4.68 18.10
C VAL A 145 7.40 -3.45 17.25
N GLY A 146 6.15 -3.21 16.87
CA GLY A 146 5.75 -2.05 16.09
C GLY A 146 6.51 -1.93 14.76
N TYR A 147 7.05 -0.74 14.53
CA TYR A 147 7.66 -0.35 13.27
C TYR A 147 8.95 -1.12 12.93
N ASP A 148 9.59 -1.76 13.92
CA ASP A 148 10.77 -2.60 13.71
C ASP A 148 10.47 -3.82 12.81
N PHE A 149 9.20 -4.25 12.75
CA PHE A 149 8.73 -5.25 11.81
C PHE A 149 8.17 -4.59 10.54
N GLY A 150 9.05 -3.99 9.75
CA GLY A 150 8.70 -3.25 8.54
C GLY A 150 9.87 -2.59 7.83
N TYR A 151 9.61 -1.99 6.67
CA TYR A 151 10.60 -1.27 5.86
C TYR A 151 9.97 -0.12 5.07
N LYS A 152 10.46 1.11 5.22
CA LYS A 152 10.01 2.31 4.46
C LYS A 152 8.47 2.41 4.28
N GLY A 153 7.71 2.18 5.35
CA GLY A 153 6.24 2.23 5.33
C GLY A 153 5.54 0.92 4.92
N TYR A 154 6.27 -0.10 4.47
CA TYR A 154 5.78 -1.46 4.30
C TYR A 154 5.87 -2.22 5.63
N LEU A 155 4.74 -2.28 6.33
CA LEU A 155 4.66 -2.75 7.71
C LEU A 155 4.09 -4.18 7.83
N GLY A 156 4.49 -4.87 8.90
CA GLY A 156 4.02 -6.21 9.24
C GLY A 156 4.46 -7.29 8.24
N GLY A 157 3.94 -8.51 8.43
CA GLY A 157 4.40 -9.68 7.66
C GLY A 157 4.28 -9.53 6.15
N ARG A 158 3.16 -8.97 5.67
CA ARG A 158 2.98 -8.67 4.24
C ARG A 158 3.97 -7.64 3.76
N GLY A 159 4.18 -6.55 4.51
CA GLY A 159 5.09 -5.47 4.12
C GLY A 159 6.55 -5.93 4.04
N VAL A 160 6.99 -6.70 5.03
CA VAL A 160 8.35 -7.25 5.08
C VAL A 160 8.59 -8.29 3.98
N ALA A 161 7.60 -9.14 3.68
CA ALA A 161 7.69 -10.03 2.53
C ALA A 161 7.70 -9.25 1.21
N PHE A 162 6.85 -8.25 1.07
CA PHE A 162 6.76 -7.43 -0.14
C PHE A 162 8.06 -6.64 -0.41
N THR A 163 8.76 -6.24 0.64
CA THR A 163 10.07 -5.56 0.59
C THR A 163 11.09 -6.35 -0.23
N ASN A 164 11.04 -7.68 -0.18
CA ASN A 164 11.90 -8.56 -0.97
C ASN A 164 11.84 -8.25 -2.48
N PHE A 165 10.64 -7.96 -3.00
CA PHE A 165 10.44 -7.75 -4.44
C PHE A 165 10.82 -6.36 -4.92
N ILE A 166 10.70 -5.36 -4.03
CA ILE A 166 10.94 -3.95 -4.37
C ILE A 166 12.38 -3.51 -4.09
N GLU A 167 13.04 -4.08 -3.09
CA GLU A 167 14.36 -3.64 -2.61
C GLU A 167 15.37 -4.79 -2.41
N GLY A 168 14.91 -6.04 -2.41
CA GLY A 168 15.76 -7.23 -2.40
C GLY A 168 15.80 -7.98 -1.07
N GLU A 169 16.52 -9.10 -1.09
CA GLU A 169 16.58 -10.08 0.01
C GLU A 169 17.18 -9.50 1.28
N ARG A 170 18.22 -8.66 1.16
CA ARG A 170 18.87 -8.02 2.30
C ARG A 170 17.91 -7.11 3.05
N ALA A 171 17.18 -6.28 2.32
CA ALA A 171 16.21 -5.35 2.91
C ALA A 171 15.08 -6.11 3.62
N SER A 172 14.59 -7.21 3.03
CA SER A 172 13.59 -8.06 3.68
C SER A 172 14.12 -8.75 4.95
N PHE A 173 15.39 -9.18 4.94
CA PHE A 173 16.06 -9.74 6.12
C PHE A 173 16.14 -8.72 7.27
N ASP A 174 16.69 -7.53 6.97
CA ASP A 174 16.86 -6.45 7.94
C ASP A 174 15.51 -5.93 8.46
N ALA A 175 14.47 -5.97 7.63
CA ALA A 175 13.10 -5.62 8.00
C ALA A 175 12.38 -6.66 8.90
N GLY A 176 13.06 -7.75 9.26
CA GLY A 176 12.56 -8.71 10.23
C GLY A 176 11.72 -9.86 9.64
N ILE A 177 12.03 -10.34 8.42
CA ILE A 177 11.27 -11.47 7.81
C ILE A 177 11.19 -12.71 8.72
N TYR A 178 12.20 -12.92 9.56
CA TYR A 178 12.25 -14.02 10.53
C TYR A 178 11.48 -13.76 11.84
N MET A 179 10.96 -12.54 12.07
CA MET A 179 10.12 -12.23 13.24
C MET A 179 8.70 -12.84 13.13
N CYS A 180 8.21 -13.10 11.92
CA CYS A 180 6.90 -13.72 11.72
C CYS A 180 6.85 -15.12 12.35
N THR A 181 5.83 -15.40 13.16
CA THR A 181 5.63 -16.72 13.78
C THR A 181 4.85 -17.70 12.92
N LEU A 182 4.50 -17.32 11.68
CA LEU A 182 3.67 -18.12 10.76
C LEU A 182 2.33 -18.57 11.37
N CYS A 183 1.74 -17.77 12.26
CA CYS A 183 0.45 -18.08 12.89
C CYS A 183 -0.77 -17.95 11.95
N SER A 184 -0.57 -17.54 10.69
CA SER A 184 -1.58 -17.39 9.63
C SER A 184 -2.80 -16.49 9.91
N ARG A 185 -2.86 -15.79 11.06
CA ARG A 185 -3.93 -14.84 11.38
C ARG A 185 -4.14 -13.78 10.30
N CYS A 186 -3.05 -13.27 9.73
CA CYS A 186 -3.09 -12.27 8.67
C CYS A 186 -3.75 -12.78 7.39
N THR A 187 -3.55 -14.05 7.04
CA THR A 187 -4.23 -14.71 5.91
C THR A 187 -5.72 -14.86 6.22
N THR A 188 -6.07 -15.44 7.37
CA THR A 188 -7.48 -15.70 7.75
C THR A 188 -8.31 -14.43 7.95
N LYS A 189 -7.69 -13.32 8.34
CA LYS A 189 -8.37 -12.03 8.55
C LYS A 189 -8.32 -11.11 7.33
N CYS A 190 -7.60 -11.48 6.27
CA CYS A 190 -7.54 -10.65 5.07
C CYS A 190 -8.89 -10.71 4.35
N PRO A 191 -9.53 -9.55 4.06
CA PRO A 191 -10.78 -9.55 3.29
C PRO A 191 -10.62 -10.01 1.84
N LEU A 192 -9.37 -10.06 1.35
CA LEU A 192 -9.02 -10.47 0.00
C LEU A 192 -8.24 -11.79 -0.01
N GLU A 193 -8.21 -12.49 1.14
CA GLU A 193 -7.65 -13.85 1.26
C GLU A 193 -6.20 -13.98 0.77
N VAL A 194 -5.41 -12.89 0.88
CA VAL A 194 -3.99 -12.91 0.50
C VAL A 194 -3.25 -13.95 1.36
N PRO A 195 -2.53 -14.92 0.76
CA PRO A 195 -1.82 -15.99 1.48
C PRO A 195 -0.50 -15.49 2.07
N ILE A 196 -0.59 -14.54 3.01
CA ILE A 196 0.56 -13.81 3.54
C ILE A 196 1.56 -14.75 4.24
N ALA A 197 1.08 -15.77 4.97
CA ALA A 197 1.95 -16.74 5.62
C ALA A 197 2.80 -17.53 4.61
N ASP A 198 2.17 -18.03 3.54
CA ASP A 198 2.84 -18.81 2.49
C ASP A 198 3.85 -17.94 1.73
N ILE A 199 3.47 -16.70 1.41
CA ILE A 199 4.37 -15.71 0.79
C ILE A 199 5.59 -15.45 1.69
N ILE A 200 5.42 -15.37 3.02
CA ILE A 200 6.55 -15.22 3.95
C ILE A 200 7.47 -16.45 3.91
N GLU A 201 6.92 -17.67 3.88
CA GLU A 201 7.74 -18.89 3.78
C GLU A 201 8.54 -18.93 2.47
N GLU A 202 7.93 -18.57 1.35
CA GLU A 202 8.61 -18.47 0.06
C GLU A 202 9.73 -17.42 0.08
N VAL A 203 9.46 -16.25 0.65
CA VAL A 203 10.46 -15.19 0.77
C VAL A 203 11.60 -15.60 1.71
N ARG A 204 11.31 -16.30 2.82
CA ARG A 204 12.35 -16.89 3.69
C ARG A 204 13.24 -17.86 2.92
N CYS A 205 12.68 -18.68 2.03
CA CYS A 205 13.47 -19.54 1.16
C CYS A 205 14.41 -18.73 0.26
N LYS A 206 13.94 -17.61 -0.33
CA LYS A 206 14.76 -16.73 -1.17
C LYS A 206 15.88 -16.05 -0.38
N VAL A 207 15.54 -15.47 0.77
CA VAL A 207 16.48 -14.80 1.69
C VAL A 207 17.57 -15.76 2.17
N GLN A 208 17.19 -16.99 2.54
CA GLN A 208 18.11 -18.05 2.93
C GLN A 208 19.05 -18.46 1.80
N ARG A 209 18.53 -18.61 0.57
CA ARG A 209 19.33 -18.95 -0.62
C ARG A 209 20.31 -17.84 -1.00
N ALA A 210 19.93 -16.58 -0.76
CA ALA A 210 20.80 -15.42 -0.95
C ALA A 210 21.90 -15.29 0.13
N GLY A 211 21.92 -16.16 1.14
CA GLY A 211 22.96 -16.19 2.16
C GLY A 211 22.66 -15.38 3.42
N TYR A 212 21.48 -14.77 3.52
CA TYR A 212 21.04 -14.05 4.72
C TYR A 212 20.31 -15.00 5.65
N LYS A 213 20.92 -15.29 6.80
CA LYS A 213 20.52 -16.37 7.69
C LYS A 213 20.70 -15.95 9.14
N LEU A 214 19.95 -16.57 10.03
CA LEU A 214 20.18 -16.45 11.47
C LEU A 214 21.10 -17.57 11.94
N ASP A 215 22.09 -17.23 12.76
CA ASP A 215 23.04 -18.21 13.30
C ASP A 215 22.33 -19.34 14.07
N ALA A 216 21.27 -18.99 14.81
CA ALA A 216 20.43 -19.96 15.51
C ALA A 216 19.79 -20.98 14.56
N HIS A 217 19.35 -20.56 13.37
CA HIS A 217 18.77 -21.47 12.37
C HIS A 217 19.84 -22.38 11.74
N GLU A 218 21.04 -21.86 11.48
CA GLU A 218 22.13 -22.69 10.96
C GLU A 218 22.63 -23.70 12.00
N ASN A 219 22.61 -23.37 13.29
CA ASN A 219 22.88 -24.32 14.37
C ASN A 219 21.87 -25.47 14.38
N ILE A 220 20.57 -25.15 14.37
CA ILE A 220 19.50 -26.17 14.30
C ILE A 220 19.69 -27.09 13.09
N LYS A 221 19.98 -26.52 11.91
CA LYS A 221 20.24 -27.28 10.69
C LYS A 221 21.45 -28.21 10.81
N ARG A 222 22.53 -27.75 11.47
CA ARG A 222 23.73 -28.56 11.72
C ARG A 222 23.41 -29.73 12.65
N ASN A 223 22.70 -29.47 13.75
CA ASN A 223 22.28 -30.49 14.71
C ASN A 223 21.44 -31.58 14.03
N ILE A 224 20.49 -31.19 13.17
CA ILE A 224 19.70 -32.17 12.40
C ILE A 224 20.60 -33.05 11.52
N LYS A 225 21.61 -32.48 10.85
CA LYS A 225 22.53 -33.24 9.99
C LYS A 225 23.45 -34.18 10.75
N GLU A 226 23.96 -33.74 11.90
CA GLU A 226 24.96 -34.49 12.67
C GLU A 226 24.32 -35.51 13.62
N THR A 227 23.19 -35.15 14.25
CA THR A 227 22.57 -35.95 15.31
C THR A 227 21.16 -36.43 14.99
N GLY A 228 20.57 -36.03 13.86
CA GLY A 228 19.20 -36.39 13.48
C GLY A 228 18.11 -35.67 14.28
N THR A 229 18.46 -34.69 15.11
CA THR A 229 17.52 -33.96 15.99
C THR A 229 17.92 -32.48 16.08
N PRO A 230 16.97 -31.53 16.15
CA PRO A 230 17.28 -30.11 16.26
C PRO A 230 17.77 -29.69 17.65
N PHE A 231 17.56 -30.51 18.69
CA PHE A 231 17.67 -30.11 20.10
C PHE A 231 19.04 -30.37 20.76
N ARG A 232 20.03 -30.89 20.04
CA ARG A 232 21.35 -31.22 20.60
C ARG A 232 22.37 -30.12 20.46
#